data_AF-X1N338-F1
#
_entry.id   AF-X1N338-F1
#
_cell.length_a   1.000
_cell.length_b   1.000
_cell.length_c   1.000
_cell.angle_alpha   90.00
_cell.angle_beta   90.00
_cell.angle_gamma   90.00
#
_symmetry.space_group_name_H-M   'P 1'
#
loop_
_entity.id
_entity.type
_entity.pdbx_description
1 polymer ?
#
loop_
_entity_poly.entity_id
_entity_poly.type
_entity_poly.pdbx_seq_one_letter_code
_entity_poly.pdbx_strand_id
1 'polypeptide(L)'
;MRTDTSGVLWISSLDSGLIEFNGEWIVHNDTVLNGKIINDFHIDGLNEKWIFTDQGVIRLDRTHTWTEVEKLSKFNTLKGWIDHEDNVWIATSDQVIKYLPESDTVSFFKVGGLKSNLVTSVKTDIGGNNWVCTYKGISIYNNNWENIAFSEIDGSIEQTYVTGIDADSSDNVWLSYYNPIEVSFYNNTSW
;
A
#
# COMPACT_ATOMS: atom_id res chain seq x y z
N MET A 1 4.43 10.19 -2.63
CA MET A 1 5.48 10.38 -3.66
C MET A 1 6.35 9.15 -3.71
N ARG A 2 6.87 8.77 -4.87
CA ARG A 2 7.75 7.62 -5.06
C ARG A 2 8.69 7.89 -6.23
N THR A 3 9.90 7.35 -6.18
CA THR A 3 10.82 7.41 -7.32
C THR A 3 10.78 6.08 -8.05
N ASP A 4 10.78 6.13 -9.38
CA ASP A 4 10.83 4.94 -10.21
C ASP A 4 12.27 4.48 -10.48
N THR A 5 12.44 3.33 -11.13
CA THR A 5 13.78 2.74 -11.37
C THR A 5 14.67 3.58 -12.30
N SER A 6 14.08 4.50 -13.06
CA SER A 6 14.79 5.46 -13.92
C SER A 6 15.18 6.74 -13.18
N GLY A 7 14.85 6.86 -11.89
CA GLY A 7 15.11 8.05 -11.09
C GLY A 7 14.04 9.15 -11.23
N VAL A 8 12.91 8.86 -11.88
CA VAL A 8 11.82 9.82 -12.06
C VAL A 8 10.97 9.89 -10.81
N LEU A 9 10.66 11.11 -10.35
CA LEU A 9 9.81 11.33 -9.18
C LEU A 9 8.34 11.36 -9.60
N TRP A 10 7.53 10.54 -8.95
CA TRP A 10 6.08 10.46 -9.13
C TRP A 10 5.36 10.96 -7.87
N ILE A 11 4.30 11.73 -8.06
CA ILE A 11 3.50 12.33 -6.99
C ILE A 11 2.02 12.19 -7.36
N SER A 12 1.20 11.74 -6.42
CA SER A 12 -0.25 11.87 -6.53
C SER A 12 -0.72 13.13 -5.82
N SER A 13 -1.64 13.87 -6.43
CA SER A 13 -2.31 15.04 -5.89
C SER A 13 -3.82 14.81 -5.93
N LEU A 14 -4.54 15.24 -4.90
CA LEU A 14 -6.00 15.14 -4.84
C LEU A 14 -6.67 15.87 -6.01
N ASP A 15 -6.11 17.01 -6.42
CA ASP A 15 -6.73 17.90 -7.42
C ASP A 15 -6.10 17.78 -8.81
N SER A 16 -4.90 17.21 -8.92
CA SER A 16 -4.11 17.19 -10.16
C SER A 16 -3.77 15.79 -10.65
N GLY A 17 -4.32 14.75 -10.03
CA GLY A 17 -4.07 13.37 -10.43
C GLY A 17 -2.61 12.96 -10.21
N LEU A 18 -2.05 12.24 -11.18
CA LEU A 18 -0.67 11.75 -11.12
C LEU A 18 0.27 12.74 -11.81
N ILE A 19 1.36 13.10 -11.13
CA ILE A 19 2.36 14.06 -11.57
C ILE A 19 3.71 13.36 -11.65
N GLU A 20 4.43 13.62 -12.73
CA GLU A 20 5.77 13.15 -12.99
C GLU A 20 6.76 14.33 -12.94
N PHE A 21 7.94 14.11 -12.38
CA PHE A 21 9.05 15.06 -12.40
C PHE A 21 10.36 14.37 -12.84
N ASN A 22 10.83 14.76 -14.02
CA ASN A 22 12.05 14.24 -14.67
C ASN A 22 13.03 15.37 -15.07
N GLY A 23 12.96 16.50 -14.37
CA GLY A 23 13.60 17.76 -14.74
C GLY A 23 12.57 18.83 -15.11
N GLU A 24 11.40 18.40 -15.60
CA GLU A 24 10.21 19.21 -15.80
C GLU A 24 9.01 18.58 -15.09
N TRP A 25 8.01 19.40 -14.74
CA TRP A 25 6.76 18.93 -14.14
C TRP A 25 5.75 18.55 -15.23
N ILE A 26 5.29 17.30 -15.22
CA ILE A 26 4.31 16.78 -16.17
C ILE A 26 3.09 16.30 -15.39
N VAL A 27 1.93 16.89 -15.67
CA VAL A 27 0.65 16.50 -15.08
C VAL A 27 -0.06 15.53 -16.02
N HIS A 28 -0.34 14.32 -15.55
CA HIS A 28 -1.04 13.30 -16.33
C HIS A 28 -2.55 13.44 -16.16
N ASN A 29 -3.24 13.75 -17.26
CA ASN A 29 -4.70 13.97 -17.32
C ASN A 29 -5.39 12.96 -18.24
N ASP A 30 -5.01 11.68 -18.17
CA ASP A 30 -5.63 10.65 -19.00
C ASP A 30 -7.13 10.51 -18.70
N THR A 31 -7.91 10.27 -19.74
CA THR A 31 -9.37 10.08 -19.63
C THR A 31 -9.77 8.97 -18.67
N VAL A 32 -8.92 7.94 -18.47
CA VAL A 32 -9.20 6.86 -17.51
C VAL A 32 -9.25 7.36 -16.07
N LEU A 33 -8.54 8.45 -15.75
CA LEU A 33 -8.52 9.07 -14.41
C LEU A 33 -9.70 10.03 -14.18
N ASN A 34 -10.45 10.39 -15.22
CA ASN A 34 -11.49 11.41 -15.11
C ASN A 34 -12.56 11.02 -14.07
N GLY A 35 -12.81 11.93 -13.13
CA GLY A 35 -13.81 11.75 -12.08
C GLY A 35 -13.43 10.74 -11.00
N LYS A 36 -12.18 10.25 -10.99
CA LYS A 36 -11.66 9.34 -9.97
C LYS A 36 -10.70 10.07 -9.03
N ILE A 37 -10.76 9.74 -7.76
CA ILE A 37 -9.86 10.24 -6.72
C ILE A 37 -8.74 9.21 -6.54
N ILE A 38 -7.48 9.64 -6.64
CA ILE A 38 -6.32 8.79 -6.38
C ILE A 38 -6.09 8.72 -4.85
N ASN A 39 -6.32 7.54 -4.27
CA ASN A 39 -6.13 7.29 -2.84
C ASN A 39 -4.70 6.84 -2.50
N ASP A 40 -4.06 6.12 -3.44
CA ASP A 40 -2.66 5.73 -3.34
C ASP A 40 -2.09 5.40 -4.73
N PHE A 41 -0.77 5.28 -4.82
CA PHE A 41 -0.14 4.65 -5.98
C PHE A 41 1.14 3.93 -5.58
N HIS A 42 1.50 2.90 -6.33
CA HIS A 42 2.76 2.17 -6.19
C HIS A 42 3.43 1.95 -7.54
N ILE A 43 4.72 1.66 -7.50
CA ILE A 43 5.54 1.27 -8.64
C ILE A 43 6.01 -0.15 -8.35
N ASP A 44 5.75 -1.08 -9.27
CA ASP A 44 6.20 -2.46 -9.15
C ASP A 44 7.66 -2.64 -9.64
N GLY A 45 8.20 -3.84 -9.49
CA GLY A 45 9.54 -4.23 -9.95
C GLY A 45 9.72 -4.15 -11.47
N LEU A 46 8.62 -4.15 -12.22
CA LEU A 46 8.60 -3.95 -13.68
C LEU A 46 8.50 -2.47 -14.07
N ASN A 47 8.57 -1.55 -13.11
CA ASN A 47 8.46 -0.10 -13.29
C ASN A 47 7.09 0.39 -13.77
N GLU A 48 6.05 -0.42 -13.59
CA GLU A 48 4.68 -0.08 -13.91
C GLU A 48 4.02 0.58 -12.71
N LYS A 49 3.12 1.53 -12.99
CA LYS A 49 2.48 2.33 -11.96
C LYS A 49 1.08 1.75 -11.74
N TRP A 50 0.81 1.39 -10.49
CA TRP A 50 -0.48 0.92 -10.02
C TRP A 50 -1.13 2.05 -9.24
N ILE A 51 -2.20 2.62 -9.78
CA ILE A 51 -2.94 3.75 -9.24
C ILE A 51 -4.22 3.22 -8.62
N PHE A 52 -4.34 3.39 -7.30
CA PHE A 52 -5.46 2.93 -6.50
C PHE A 52 -6.44 4.09 -6.32
N THR A 53 -7.65 3.94 -6.84
CA THR A 53 -8.67 5.01 -6.84
C THR A 53 -9.92 4.64 -6.04
N ASP A 54 -10.78 5.61 -5.80
CA ASP A 54 -12.12 5.39 -5.25
C ASP A 54 -13.05 4.58 -6.19
N GLN A 55 -12.64 4.34 -7.43
CA GLN A 55 -13.38 3.65 -8.49
C GLN A 55 -12.47 2.65 -9.23
N GLY A 56 -11.82 1.77 -8.47
CA GLY A 56 -10.99 0.69 -9.00
C GLY A 56 -9.50 1.00 -9.10
N VAL A 57 -8.80 0.18 -9.88
CA VAL A 57 -7.35 0.25 -10.07
C VAL A 57 -7.02 0.53 -11.53
N ILE A 58 -6.09 1.45 -11.73
CA ILE A 58 -5.56 1.83 -13.04
C ILE A 58 -4.09 1.43 -13.08
N ARG A 59 -3.69 0.84 -14.20
CA ARG A 59 -2.30 0.51 -14.52
C ARG A 59 -1.80 1.48 -15.58
N LEU A 60 -0.65 2.07 -15.33
CA LEU A 60 0.15 2.76 -16.33
C LEU A 60 1.38 1.90 -16.61
N ASP A 61 1.42 1.29 -17.79
CA ASP A 61 2.50 0.40 -18.18
C ASP A 61 3.75 1.15 -18.67
N ARG A 62 4.81 0.41 -18.96
CA ARG A 62 6.08 0.96 -19.48
C ARG A 62 5.97 1.61 -20.86
N THR A 63 4.91 1.32 -21.62
CA THR A 63 4.62 1.94 -22.92
C THR A 63 3.84 3.25 -22.77
N HIS A 64 3.60 3.69 -21.54
CA HIS A 64 2.74 4.83 -21.19
C HIS A 64 1.28 4.61 -21.57
N THR A 65 0.84 3.35 -21.62
CA THR A 65 -0.56 3.01 -21.84
C THR A 65 -1.28 2.95 -20.50
N TRP A 66 -2.35 3.72 -20.41
CA TRP A 66 -3.26 3.72 -19.27
C TRP A 66 -4.36 2.68 -19.47
N THR A 67 -4.59 1.82 -18.48
CA THR A 67 -5.61 0.78 -18.56
C THR A 67 -6.29 0.60 -17.21
N GLU A 68 -7.63 0.62 -17.22
CA GLU A 68 -8.40 0.20 -16.05
C GLU A 68 -8.34 -1.33 -15.93
N VAL A 69 -8.00 -1.81 -14.74
CA VAL A 69 -7.93 -3.25 -14.49
C VAL A 69 -9.37 -3.74 -14.30
N GLU A 70 -9.95 -4.33 -15.34
CA GLU A 70 -11.37 -4.68 -15.41
C GLU A 70 -11.86 -5.44 -14.17
N LYS A 71 -11.08 -6.43 -13.71
CA LYS A 71 -11.43 -7.24 -12.53
C LYS A 71 -11.47 -6.45 -11.22
N LEU A 72 -10.87 -5.27 -11.20
CA LEU A 72 -10.76 -4.39 -10.05
C LEU A 72 -11.59 -3.09 -10.16
N SER A 73 -12.15 -2.79 -11.34
CA SER A 73 -12.90 -1.57 -11.68
C SER A 73 -14.03 -1.19 -10.71
N LYS A 74 -14.66 -2.19 -10.07
CA LYS A 74 -15.82 -1.98 -9.19
C LYS A 74 -15.49 -1.71 -7.73
N PHE A 75 -14.22 -1.78 -7.32
CA PHE A 75 -13.84 -1.69 -5.91
C PHE A 75 -13.38 -0.29 -5.55
N ASN A 76 -13.97 0.29 -4.50
CA ASN A 76 -13.43 1.48 -3.87
C ASN A 76 -12.17 1.09 -3.08
N THR A 77 -11.02 1.50 -3.59
CA THR A 77 -9.74 1.16 -2.98
C THR A 77 -9.39 2.20 -1.92
N LEU A 78 -9.25 1.77 -0.66
CA LEU A 78 -8.84 2.67 0.42
C LEU A 78 -7.32 2.78 0.48
N LYS A 79 -6.65 1.64 0.28
CA LYS A 79 -5.19 1.51 0.19
C LYS A 79 -4.82 0.42 -0.78
N GLY A 80 -3.64 0.55 -1.36
CA GLY A 80 -3.05 -0.50 -2.18
C GLY A 80 -1.53 -0.50 -2.05
N TRP A 81 -0.95 -1.66 -2.28
CA TRP A 81 0.50 -1.87 -2.22
C TRP A 81 0.89 -3.05 -3.11
N ILE A 82 2.20 -3.18 -3.32
CA ILE A 82 2.80 -4.26 -4.10
C ILE A 82 3.67 -5.07 -3.16
N ASP A 83 3.58 -6.41 -3.23
CA ASP A 83 4.48 -7.30 -2.49
C ASP A 83 5.78 -7.59 -3.25
N HIS A 84 6.69 -8.35 -2.65
CA HIS A 84 7.99 -8.66 -3.25
C HIS A 84 7.93 -9.53 -4.52
N GLU A 85 6.76 -10.10 -4.83
CA GLU A 85 6.50 -10.90 -6.02
C GLU A 85 5.74 -10.10 -7.10
N ASP A 86 5.67 -8.77 -6.97
CA ASP A 86 4.90 -7.87 -7.84
C ASP A 86 3.39 -8.17 -7.88
N ASN A 87 2.86 -8.82 -6.84
CA ASN A 87 1.42 -8.98 -6.70
C ASN A 87 0.79 -7.69 -6.19
N VAL A 88 -0.38 -7.36 -6.76
CA VAL A 88 -1.11 -6.15 -6.42
C VAL A 88 -2.10 -6.45 -5.31
N TRP A 89 -1.98 -5.73 -4.21
CA TRP A 89 -2.87 -5.86 -3.06
C TRP A 89 -3.68 -4.60 -2.85
N ILE A 90 -4.95 -4.78 -2.45
CA ILE A 90 -5.92 -3.71 -2.28
C ILE A 90 -6.69 -3.94 -1.00
N ALA A 91 -6.73 -2.95 -0.13
CA ALA A 91 -7.67 -2.90 0.98
C ALA A 91 -8.90 -2.07 0.57
N THR A 92 -10.08 -2.68 0.72
CA THR A 92 -11.38 -1.99 0.63
C THR A 92 -11.93 -1.77 2.04
N SER A 93 -13.15 -1.25 2.16
CA SER A 93 -13.83 -1.09 3.46
C SER A 93 -14.12 -2.42 4.18
N ASP A 94 -14.14 -3.54 3.47
CA ASP A 94 -14.69 -4.82 3.93
C ASP A 94 -13.78 -6.03 3.68
N GLN A 95 -12.80 -5.94 2.80
CA GLN A 95 -11.94 -7.05 2.42
C GLN A 95 -10.56 -6.59 1.94
N VAL A 96 -9.66 -7.56 1.83
CA VAL A 96 -8.44 -7.40 1.04
C VAL A 96 -8.56 -8.23 -0.24
N ILE A 97 -8.07 -7.67 -1.33
CA ILE A 97 -8.06 -8.27 -2.65
C ILE A 97 -6.60 -8.42 -3.08
N LYS A 98 -6.22 -9.64 -3.49
CA LYS A 98 -4.95 -9.90 -4.20
C LYS A 98 -5.25 -10.02 -5.68
N TYR A 99 -4.49 -9.33 -6.50
CA TYR A 99 -4.48 -9.46 -7.95
C TYR A 99 -3.10 -9.92 -8.41
N LEU A 100 -3.07 -10.97 -9.22
CA LEU A 100 -1.88 -11.49 -9.87
C LEU A 100 -1.88 -10.99 -11.32
N PRO A 101 -1.05 -9.99 -11.69
CA PRO A 101 -1.06 -9.44 -13.04
C PRO A 101 -0.68 -10.46 -14.11
N GLU A 102 0.26 -11.36 -13.81
CA GLU A 102 0.75 -12.36 -14.77
C GLU A 102 -0.33 -13.37 -15.19
N SER A 103 -1.13 -13.83 -14.24
CA SER A 103 -2.17 -14.83 -14.47
C SER A 103 -3.57 -14.22 -14.55
N ASP A 104 -3.67 -12.89 -14.50
CA ASP A 104 -4.91 -12.13 -14.41
C ASP A 104 -5.89 -12.71 -13.37
N THR A 105 -5.40 -13.10 -12.20
CA THR A 105 -6.18 -13.82 -11.18
C THR A 105 -6.49 -12.94 -9.99
N VAL A 106 -7.71 -13.04 -9.46
CA VAL A 106 -8.14 -12.29 -8.26
C VAL A 106 -8.48 -13.25 -7.13
N SER A 107 -7.94 -12.99 -5.94
CA SER A 107 -8.27 -13.66 -4.69
C SER A 107 -8.82 -12.68 -3.67
N PHE A 108 -9.75 -13.14 -2.84
CA PHE A 108 -10.44 -12.31 -1.86
C PHE A 108 -10.18 -12.85 -0.45
N PHE A 109 -9.87 -11.94 0.46
CA PHE A 109 -9.53 -12.25 1.83
C PHE A 109 -10.42 -11.44 2.76
N LYS A 110 -11.15 -12.15 3.62
CA LYS A 110 -11.94 -11.51 4.66
C LYS A 110 -11.02 -11.18 5.83
N VAL A 111 -10.85 -9.91 6.13
CA VAL A 111 -9.97 -9.48 7.21
C VAL A 111 -10.75 -9.35 8.51
N GLY A 112 -10.41 -10.17 9.49
CA GLY A 112 -10.85 -10.04 10.88
C GLY A 112 -9.77 -9.44 11.77
N GLY A 113 -10.13 -8.90 12.94
CA GLY A 113 -9.16 -8.50 13.96
C GLY A 113 -8.36 -7.22 13.68
N LEU A 114 -8.79 -6.38 12.72
CA LEU A 114 -8.22 -5.04 12.55
C LEU A 114 -8.57 -4.16 13.76
N LYS A 115 -7.57 -3.52 14.36
CA LYS A 115 -7.80 -2.57 15.48
C LYS A 115 -8.60 -1.34 15.06
N SER A 116 -8.54 -0.95 13.79
CA SER A 116 -9.37 0.10 13.17
C SER A 116 -9.52 -0.12 11.65
N ASN A 117 -10.61 0.38 11.08
CA ASN A 117 -10.83 0.47 9.63
C ASN A 117 -10.06 1.61 8.96
N LEU A 118 -9.44 2.50 9.73
CA LEU A 118 -8.61 3.59 9.22
C LEU A 118 -7.16 3.09 9.08
N VAL A 119 -6.88 2.41 7.97
CA VAL A 119 -5.54 1.93 7.63
C VAL A 119 -4.68 3.11 7.17
N THR A 120 -3.55 3.33 7.84
CA THR A 120 -2.60 4.39 7.50
C THR A 120 -1.52 3.91 6.55
N SER A 121 -1.08 2.66 6.71
CA SER A 121 -0.04 2.05 5.88
C SER A 121 -0.09 0.52 5.95
N VAL A 122 0.38 -0.13 4.89
CA VAL A 122 0.56 -1.59 4.83
C VAL A 122 1.92 -1.89 4.23
N LYS A 123 2.64 -2.84 4.85
CA LYS A 123 3.94 -3.33 4.34
C LYS A 123 4.02 -4.84 4.47
N THR A 124 4.57 -5.47 3.45
CA THR A 124 4.85 -6.91 3.46
C THR A 124 6.33 -7.13 3.78
N ASP A 125 6.63 -7.88 4.83
CA ASP A 125 8.00 -8.27 5.18
C ASP A 125 8.51 -9.41 4.28
N ILE A 126 9.78 -9.79 4.40
CA ILE A 126 10.38 -10.84 3.56
C ILE A 126 9.77 -12.23 3.82
N GLY A 127 9.18 -12.43 5.01
CA GLY A 127 8.45 -13.64 5.38
C GLY A 127 7.06 -13.72 4.77
N GLY A 128 6.60 -12.66 4.10
CA GLY A 128 5.24 -12.54 3.56
C GLY A 128 4.20 -12.17 4.62
N ASN A 129 4.61 -11.70 5.81
CA ASN A 129 3.65 -11.14 6.74
C ASN A 129 3.31 -9.71 6.36
N ASN A 130 2.03 -9.40 6.44
CA ASN A 130 1.46 -8.11 6.12
C ASN A 130 1.25 -7.33 7.42
N TRP A 131 2.08 -6.30 7.59
CA TRP A 131 2.03 -5.36 8.69
C TRP A 131 1.06 -4.25 8.33
N VAL A 132 -0.07 -4.22 9.04
CA VAL A 132 -1.15 -3.26 8.81
C VAL A 132 -1.16 -2.24 9.94
N CYS A 133 -0.80 -1.02 9.63
CA CYS A 133 -0.82 0.11 10.55
C CYS A 133 -2.17 0.81 10.47
N THR A 134 -2.73 1.13 11.63
CA THR A 134 -3.99 1.86 11.75
C THR A 134 -3.85 2.99 12.77
N TYR A 135 -4.82 3.90 12.81
CA TYR A 135 -4.89 4.92 13.86
C TYR A 135 -5.04 4.36 15.28
N LYS A 136 -5.29 3.05 15.44
CA LYS A 136 -5.43 2.37 16.73
C LYS A 136 -4.35 1.31 16.95
N GLY A 137 -3.19 1.48 16.32
CA GLY A 137 -2.05 0.56 16.41
C GLY A 137 -1.96 -0.39 15.23
N ILE A 138 -1.25 -1.51 15.43
CA ILE A 138 -0.78 -2.40 14.36
C ILE A 138 -1.38 -3.79 14.51
N SER A 139 -1.66 -4.42 13.38
CA SER A 139 -2.02 -5.83 13.26
C SER A 139 -1.10 -6.49 12.23
N ILE A 140 -0.64 -7.71 12.53
CA ILE A 140 0.17 -8.51 11.61
C ILE A 140 -0.67 -9.68 11.09
N TYR A 141 -0.63 -9.88 9.78
CA TYR A 141 -1.34 -10.93 9.08
C TYR A 141 -0.39 -11.81 8.29
N ASN A 142 -0.65 -13.11 8.21
CA ASN A 142 0.09 -13.96 7.28
C ASN A 142 -0.36 -13.74 5.83
N ASN A 143 0.21 -14.50 4.88
CA ASN A 143 -0.18 -14.49 3.47
C ASN A 143 -1.64 -14.87 3.20
N ASN A 144 -2.30 -15.57 4.13
CA ASN A 144 -3.72 -15.91 4.05
C ASN A 144 -4.63 -14.88 4.71
N TRP A 145 -4.08 -13.73 5.14
CA TRP A 145 -4.80 -12.70 5.89
C TRP A 145 -5.42 -13.18 7.20
N GLU A 146 -4.85 -14.23 7.78
CA GLU A 146 -5.17 -14.63 9.13
C GLU A 146 -4.35 -13.76 10.09
N ASN A 147 -5.01 -13.20 11.10
CA ASN A 147 -4.32 -12.44 12.11
C ASN A 147 -3.44 -13.41 12.91
N ILE A 148 -2.12 -13.28 12.76
CA ILE A 148 -1.15 -14.13 13.46
C ILE A 148 -0.65 -13.51 14.77
N ALA A 149 -1.08 -12.28 15.05
CA ALA A 149 -0.92 -11.53 16.30
C ALA A 149 0.52 -11.28 16.77
N PHE A 150 0.69 -10.15 17.46
CA PHE A 150 1.45 -10.09 18.71
C PHE A 150 0.64 -9.22 19.68
N SER A 151 0.16 -9.86 20.76
CA SER A 151 -0.21 -9.21 22.02
C SER A 151 1.05 -8.59 22.61
N GLU A 152 0.98 -7.34 23.04
CA GLU A 152 2.12 -6.60 23.59
C GLU A 152 3.23 -6.38 22.57
N ILE A 153 2.95 -5.54 21.57
CA ILE A 153 3.94 -4.49 21.34
C ILE A 153 4.04 -3.79 22.69
N ASP A 154 5.22 -3.80 23.32
CA ASP A 154 5.51 -3.24 24.64
C ASP A 154 4.50 -2.15 24.96
N GLY A 155 3.61 -2.37 25.95
CA GLY A 155 2.22 -1.85 26.01
C GLY A 155 2.01 -0.35 25.73
N SER A 156 3.09 0.42 25.67
CA SER A 156 3.22 1.72 25.01
C SER A 156 2.64 1.82 23.58
N ILE A 157 2.84 0.86 22.66
CA ILE A 157 2.46 1.04 21.24
C ILE A 157 1.00 0.65 20.99
N GLU A 158 0.37 -0.13 21.87
CA GLU A 158 -1.04 -0.56 21.73
C GLU A 158 -2.05 0.59 21.72
N GLN A 159 -1.63 1.80 22.12
CA GLN A 159 -2.44 3.03 22.07
C GLN A 159 -1.76 4.19 21.35
N THR A 160 -0.89 3.90 20.38
CA THR A 160 -0.17 4.93 19.64
C THR A 160 -0.71 5.10 18.22
N TYR A 161 -0.74 6.35 17.76
CA TYR A 161 -1.12 6.67 16.39
C TYR A 161 0.07 6.38 15.48
N VAL A 162 0.05 5.23 14.81
CA VAL A 162 1.12 4.84 13.88
C VAL A 162 0.94 5.58 12.56
N THR A 163 1.93 6.38 12.21
CA THR A 163 1.93 7.28 11.05
C THR A 163 2.66 6.71 9.85
N GLY A 164 3.54 5.74 10.07
CA GLY A 164 4.39 5.19 9.02
C GLY A 164 4.98 3.85 9.42
N ILE A 165 5.21 3.04 8.39
CA ILE A 165 5.97 1.80 8.47
C ILE A 165 6.88 1.72 7.25
N ASP A 166 8.11 1.27 7.45
CA ASP A 166 9.00 0.88 6.37
C ASP A 166 9.76 -0.39 6.74
N ALA A 167 10.31 -1.07 5.75
CA ALA A 167 11.13 -2.26 5.96
C ALA A 167 12.45 -2.09 5.20
N ASP A 168 13.56 -2.48 5.81
CA ASP A 168 14.87 -2.42 5.18
C ASP A 168 15.26 -3.76 4.53
N SER A 169 16.35 -3.75 3.76
CA SER A 169 16.88 -4.94 3.06
C SER A 169 17.37 -6.06 4.00
N SER A 170 17.49 -5.81 5.30
CA SER A 170 17.82 -6.81 6.32
C SER A 170 16.58 -7.35 7.04
N ASP A 171 15.38 -7.04 6.52
CA ASP A 171 14.08 -7.42 7.05
C ASP A 171 13.76 -6.80 8.42
N ASN A 172 14.42 -5.69 8.78
CA ASN A 172 13.97 -4.93 9.93
C ASN A 172 12.77 -4.06 9.55
N VAL A 173 11.83 -3.96 10.47
CA VAL A 173 10.62 -3.13 10.32
C VAL A 173 10.75 -1.90 11.20
N TRP A 174 10.59 -0.74 10.58
CA TRP A 174 10.69 0.58 11.20
C TRP A 174 9.30 1.19 11.33
N LEU A 175 8.97 1.71 12.51
CA LEU A 175 7.67 2.32 12.78
C LEU A 175 7.81 3.73 13.33
N SER A 176 6.97 4.63 12.84
CA SER A 176 6.79 5.96 13.42
C SER A 176 5.41 6.08 14.07
N TYR A 177 5.34 6.62 15.29
CA TYR A 177 4.09 6.82 15.99
C TYR A 177 4.05 8.10 16.83
N TYR A 178 2.84 8.60 17.12
CA TYR A 178 2.63 9.70 18.06
C TYR A 178 2.28 9.16 19.45
N ASN A 179 3.24 9.21 20.40
CA ASN A 179 3.05 9.48 21.84
C ASN A 179 4.40 9.40 22.64
N PRO A 180 5.12 10.50 23.01
CA PRO A 180 5.68 11.57 22.16
C PRO A 180 6.23 11.06 20.80
N ILE A 181 6.75 11.93 19.92
CA ILE A 181 7.27 11.49 18.61
C ILE A 181 8.46 10.54 18.84
N GLU A 182 8.23 9.25 18.63
CA GLU A 182 9.22 8.20 18.79
C GLU A 182 9.25 7.34 17.53
N VAL A 183 10.43 6.76 17.27
CA VAL A 183 10.65 5.76 16.21
C VAL A 183 11.03 4.48 16.91
N SER A 184 10.25 3.42 16.70
CA SER A 184 10.57 2.08 17.18
C SER A 184 11.06 1.21 16.04
N PHE A 185 11.94 0.29 16.40
CA PHE A 185 12.66 -0.58 15.50
C PHE A 185 12.37 -2.02 15.88
N TYR A 186 12.02 -2.86 14.91
CA TYR A 186 11.79 -4.28 15.15
C TYR A 186 12.74 -5.11 14.29
N ASN A 187 13.49 -6.01 14.93
CA ASN A 187 14.52 -6.85 14.30
C ASN A 187 14.14 -8.33 14.18
N ASN A 188 12.85 -8.64 14.07
CA ASN A 188 12.31 -10.01 14.06
C ASN A 188 12.48 -10.83 15.36
N THR A 189 13.15 -10.30 16.39
CA THR A 189 13.33 -10.97 17.68
C THR A 189 12.94 -10.11 18.88
N SER A 190 13.00 -8.78 18.76
CA SER A 190 12.54 -7.82 19.76
C SER A 190 12.22 -6.45 19.14
N TRP A 191 11.47 -5.65 19.89
CA TRP A 191 11.39 -4.19 19.74
C TRP A 191 12.66 -3.49 20.25
#